data_AF-A0A8H4XUW6-F1
#
_entry.id   AF-A0A8H4XUW6-F1
#
_cell.length_a   1.000
_cell.length_b   1.000
_cell.length_c   1.000
_cell.angle_alpha   90.00
_cell.angle_beta   90.00
_cell.angle_gamma   90.00
#
_symmetry.space_group_name_H-M   'P 1'
#
loop_
_entity.id
_entity.type
_entity.pdbx_description
1 polymer ?
#
loop_
_entity_poly.entity_id
_entity_poly.type
_entity_poly.pdbx_seq_one_letter_code
_entity_poly.pdbx_strand_id
1 'polypeptide(L)'
;MSQFPNFFYVLGPNSGKGHTSTIYSIENYVDLICRVIRPVLHDQAPFVEVKVDSERRYNENLHAAIEQTIFDDSCFSYFIDKKCGKNWFIYPWSSFEMWYDTHVGGGSDWIYKDQDNRGKPFIFSTIFSMTLVSLIILFLSSATTIGSLVANILADGP
;
A
#
# COMPACT_ATOMS: atom_id res chain seq x y z
N MET A 1 -6.99 9.79 -0.29
CA MET A 1 -6.52 9.71 1.10
C MET A 1 -5.26 8.88 1.18
N SER A 2 -4.28 9.25 0.37
CA SER A 2 -2.90 8.82 0.54
C SER A 2 -2.38 9.41 1.84
N GLN A 3 -1.41 8.74 2.43
CA GLN A 3 -0.80 9.01 3.74
C GLN A 3 -1.69 8.69 4.96
N PHE A 4 -2.82 8.02 4.76
CA PHE A 4 -3.70 7.52 5.83
C PHE A 4 -3.96 6.02 5.66
N PRO A 5 -3.05 5.14 6.13
CA PRO A 5 -3.19 3.70 5.97
C PRO A 5 -4.41 3.16 6.73
N ASN A 6 -5.10 2.18 6.14
CA ASN A 6 -6.29 1.53 6.71
C ASN A 6 -7.46 2.48 7.05
N PHE A 7 -7.49 3.68 6.45
CA PHE A 7 -8.55 4.64 6.66
C PHE A 7 -9.48 4.70 5.44
N PHE A 8 -10.79 4.54 5.68
CA PHE A 8 -11.82 4.62 4.66
C PHE A 8 -12.95 5.52 5.15
N TYR A 9 -13.63 6.16 4.19
CA TYR A 9 -14.77 7.00 4.44
C TYR A 9 -15.85 6.69 3.41
N VAL A 10 -17.11 6.69 3.85
CA VAL A 10 -18.27 6.48 2.99
C VAL A 10 -19.03 7.80 2.93
N LEU A 11 -19.34 8.29 1.73
CA LEU A 11 -20.00 9.58 1.48
C LEU A 11 -19.26 10.79 2.06
N GLY A 12 -17.94 10.82 1.91
CA GLY A 12 -17.14 12.00 2.24
C GLY A 12 -17.04 12.98 1.07
N PRO A 13 -16.07 13.91 1.12
CA PRO A 13 -15.83 14.84 0.03
C PRO A 13 -15.68 14.13 -1.32
N ASN A 14 -16.16 14.76 -2.38
CA ASN A 14 -16.04 14.27 -3.76
C ASN A 14 -16.75 12.92 -4.05
N SER A 15 -17.68 12.48 -3.19
CA SER A 15 -18.36 11.17 -3.33
C SER A 15 -19.89 11.23 -3.19
N GLY A 16 -20.45 12.41 -2.89
CA GLY A 16 -21.89 12.61 -2.78
C GLY A 16 -22.54 12.77 -4.16
N LYS A 17 -23.80 12.32 -4.32
CA LYS A 17 -24.54 12.47 -5.58
C LYS A 17 -25.84 13.23 -5.35
N GLY A 18 -26.14 14.18 -6.23
CA GLY A 18 -27.41 14.93 -6.22
C GLY A 18 -28.51 14.33 -7.11
N HIS A 19 -28.18 13.32 -7.92
CA HIS A 19 -29.03 12.81 -9.01
C HIS A 19 -29.24 11.28 -8.95
N THR A 20 -28.75 10.61 -7.91
CA THR A 20 -28.80 9.15 -7.77
C THR A 20 -29.02 8.78 -6.31
N SER A 21 -29.57 7.60 -6.06
CA SER A 21 -29.75 7.05 -4.72
C SER A 21 -28.45 7.04 -3.92
N THR A 22 -28.50 7.63 -2.72
CA THR A 22 -27.42 7.56 -1.74
C THR A 22 -27.16 6.12 -1.31
N ILE A 23 -28.20 5.28 -1.18
CA ILE A 23 -28.08 3.87 -0.80
C ILE A 23 -27.25 3.12 -1.85
N TYR A 24 -27.52 3.35 -3.13
CA TYR A 24 -26.75 2.75 -4.22
C TYR A 24 -25.26 3.13 -4.12
N SER A 25 -24.96 4.39 -3.79
CA SER A 25 -23.57 4.84 -3.62
C SER A 25 -22.89 4.16 -2.43
N ILE A 26 -23.60 4.03 -1.29
CA ILE A 26 -23.12 3.31 -0.11
C ILE A 26 -22.79 1.85 -0.44
N GLU A 27 -23.69 1.14 -1.13
CA GLU A 27 -23.48 -0.27 -1.50
C GLU A 27 -22.22 -0.46 -2.33
N ASN A 28 -22.00 0.40 -3.35
CA ASN A 28 -20.81 0.34 -4.20
C ASN A 28 -19.53 0.66 -3.41
N TYR A 29 -19.55 1.67 -2.54
CA TYR A 29 -18.38 2.03 -1.73
C TYR A 29 -18.04 0.96 -0.69
N VAL A 30 -19.04 0.41 -0.01
CA VAL A 30 -18.82 -0.65 0.99
C VAL A 30 -18.28 -1.91 0.32
N ASP A 31 -18.80 -2.30 -0.84
CA ASP A 31 -18.26 -3.46 -1.58
C ASP A 31 -16.79 -3.25 -1.97
N LEU A 32 -16.44 -2.07 -2.49
CA LEU A 32 -15.04 -1.72 -2.79
C LEU A 32 -14.17 -1.80 -1.54
N ILE A 33 -14.59 -1.19 -0.43
CA ILE A 33 -13.83 -1.21 0.84
C ILE A 33 -13.62 -2.65 1.29
N CYS A 34 -14.67 -3.48 1.30
CA CYS A 34 -14.58 -4.89 1.67
C CYS A 34 -13.60 -5.68 0.79
N ARG A 35 -13.55 -5.42 -0.52
CA ARG A 35 -12.57 -6.05 -1.42
C ARG A 35 -11.14 -5.58 -1.15
N VAL A 36 -10.96 -4.29 -0.92
CA VAL A 36 -9.64 -3.66 -0.73
C VAL A 36 -9.04 -4.00 0.63
N ILE A 37 -9.83 -4.04 1.70
CA ILE A 37 -9.30 -4.34 3.04
C ILE A 37 -9.08 -5.85 3.29
N ARG A 38 -9.67 -6.71 2.45
CA ARG A 38 -9.62 -8.17 2.59
C ARG A 38 -8.22 -8.74 2.82
N PRO A 39 -7.16 -8.35 2.08
CA PRO A 39 -5.81 -8.86 2.34
C PRO A 39 -5.29 -8.53 3.73
N VAL A 40 -5.66 -7.37 4.28
CA VAL A 40 -5.28 -6.96 5.64
C VAL A 40 -6.00 -7.80 6.68
N LEU A 41 -7.29 -8.06 6.47
CA LEU A 41 -8.09 -8.92 7.37
C LEU A 41 -7.67 -10.39 7.37
N HIS A 42 -6.95 -10.84 6.34
CA HIS A 42 -6.43 -12.21 6.22
C HIS A 42 -4.92 -12.31 6.52
N ASP A 43 -4.33 -11.29 7.14
CA ASP A 43 -2.89 -11.24 7.48
C ASP A 43 -1.97 -11.40 6.25
N GLN A 44 -2.44 -11.07 5.05
CA GLN A 44 -1.68 -11.12 3.80
C GLN A 44 -0.95 -9.81 3.51
N ALA A 45 -1.37 -8.71 4.14
CA ALA A 45 -0.76 -7.39 4.06
C ALA A 45 -0.90 -6.66 5.40
N PRO A 46 0.11 -5.88 5.85
CA PRO A 46 0.02 -5.16 7.12
C PRO A 46 -0.90 -3.93 7.06
N PHE A 47 -1.05 -3.35 5.87
CA PHE A 47 -1.97 -2.25 5.62
C PHE A 47 -2.35 -2.18 4.15
N VAL A 48 -3.36 -1.34 3.87
CA VAL A 48 -3.69 -0.90 2.54
C VAL A 48 -3.79 0.62 2.48
N GLU A 49 -3.29 1.20 1.40
CA GLU A 49 -3.26 2.65 1.17
C GLU A 49 -3.43 2.96 -0.31
N VAL A 50 -3.99 4.13 -0.65
CA VAL A 50 -4.07 4.60 -2.03
C VAL A 50 -2.76 5.26 -2.48
N LYS A 51 -2.34 5.05 -3.73
CA LYS A 51 -1.20 5.77 -4.32
C LYS A 51 -1.48 7.28 -4.38
N VAL A 52 -0.48 8.07 -3.98
CA VAL A 52 -0.54 9.55 -4.04
C VAL A 52 -0.90 10.05 -5.45
N ASP A 53 -0.27 9.48 -6.48
CA ASP A 53 -0.52 9.90 -7.87
C ASP A 53 -1.93 9.51 -8.35
N SER A 54 -2.48 8.40 -7.85
CA SER A 54 -3.84 7.98 -8.18
C SER A 54 -4.88 8.88 -7.54
N GLU A 55 -4.69 9.26 -6.27
CA GLU A 55 -5.54 10.27 -5.63
C GLU A 55 -5.47 11.62 -6.34
N ARG A 56 -4.26 12.08 -6.68
CA ARG A 56 -4.08 13.38 -7.36
C ARG A 56 -4.82 13.40 -8.70
N ARG A 57 -4.57 12.38 -9.53
CA ARG A 57 -5.23 12.23 -10.84
C ARG A 57 -6.75 12.15 -10.70
N TYR A 58 -7.24 11.42 -9.70
CA TYR A 58 -8.68 11.34 -9.44
C TYR A 58 -9.28 12.70 -9.10
N ASN A 59 -8.66 13.45 -8.17
CA ASN A 59 -9.14 14.78 -7.79
C ASN A 59 -9.09 15.78 -8.95
N GLU A 60 -8.01 15.79 -9.74
CA GLU A 60 -7.89 16.66 -10.91
C GLU A 60 -9.00 16.38 -11.93
N ASN A 61 -9.21 15.11 -12.29
CA ASN A 61 -10.25 14.71 -13.23
C ASN A 61 -11.66 14.99 -12.69
N LEU A 62 -11.88 14.77 -11.39
CA LEU A 62 -13.18 14.98 -10.76
C LEU A 62 -13.55 16.46 -10.77
N HIS A 63 -12.65 17.36 -10.36
CA HIS A 63 -12.96 18.78 -10.38
C HIS A 63 -13.15 19.32 -11.80
N ALA A 64 -12.32 18.88 -12.76
CA ALA A 64 -12.52 19.24 -14.17
C ALA A 64 -13.87 18.76 -14.73
N ALA A 65 -14.35 17.60 -14.28
CA ALA A 65 -15.67 17.11 -14.66
C ALA A 65 -16.80 17.89 -13.97
N ILE A 66 -16.65 18.27 -12.69
CA ILE A 66 -17.66 19.07 -11.97
C ILE A 66 -17.87 20.43 -12.64
N GLU A 67 -16.79 21.09 -13.09
CA GLU A 67 -16.84 22.38 -13.81
C GLU A 67 -17.73 22.33 -15.07
N GLN A 68 -17.97 21.14 -15.61
CA GLN A 68 -18.83 20.93 -16.79
C GLN A 68 -20.29 20.61 -16.42
N THR A 69 -20.65 20.63 -15.14
CA THR A 69 -21.98 20.28 -14.63
C THR A 69 -22.71 21.50 -14.07
N ILE A 70 -24.04 21.36 -13.94
CA ILE A 70 -24.88 22.36 -13.25
C ILE A 70 -24.55 22.56 -11.76
N PHE A 71 -23.73 21.67 -11.18
CA PHE A 71 -23.36 21.72 -9.77
C PHE A 71 -22.22 22.71 -9.48
N ASP A 72 -21.61 23.30 -10.52
CA ASP A 72 -20.60 24.35 -10.40
C ASP A 72 -21.21 25.76 -10.58
N ASP A 73 -22.24 25.89 -11.42
CA ASP A 73 -22.89 27.17 -11.76
C ASP A 73 -24.15 27.51 -10.95
N SER A 74 -24.54 26.67 -10.00
CA SER A 74 -25.74 26.93 -9.19
C SER A 74 -25.47 27.99 -8.12
N CYS A 75 -25.84 29.23 -8.43
CA CYS A 75 -25.88 30.40 -7.53
C CYS A 75 -26.10 30.00 -6.06
N PHE A 76 -25.01 29.98 -5.28
CA PHE A 76 -24.97 29.71 -3.84
C PHE A 76 -25.46 28.33 -3.38
N SER A 77 -25.15 27.28 -4.13
CA SER A 77 -25.39 25.91 -3.64
C SER A 77 -24.63 25.63 -2.33
N TYR A 78 -25.23 24.82 -1.45
CA TYR A 78 -24.63 24.40 -0.17
C TYR A 78 -23.27 23.70 -0.35
N PHE A 79 -22.98 23.18 -1.55
CA PHE A 79 -21.80 22.40 -1.86
C PHE A 79 -20.59 23.23 -2.28
N ILE A 80 -20.81 24.49 -2.68
CA ILE A 80 -19.76 25.39 -3.14
C ILE A 80 -19.17 26.13 -1.93
N ASP A 81 -17.88 25.98 -1.71
CA ASP A 81 -17.18 26.81 -0.73
C ASP A 81 -17.11 28.25 -1.23
N LYS A 82 -17.64 29.18 -0.42
CA LYS A 82 -17.68 30.62 -0.75
C LYS A 82 -16.29 31.24 -0.86
N LYS A 83 -15.26 30.65 -0.24
CA LYS A 83 -13.89 31.18 -0.28
C LYS A 83 -13.14 30.73 -1.51
N CYS A 84 -13.16 29.43 -1.82
CA CYS A 84 -12.41 28.89 -2.95
C CYS A 84 -13.23 28.76 -4.24
N GLY A 85 -14.55 28.90 -4.18
CA GLY A 85 -15.46 28.77 -5.32
C GLY A 85 -15.62 27.33 -5.84
N LYS A 86 -15.11 26.33 -5.13
CA LYS A 86 -15.12 24.92 -5.59
C LYS A 86 -16.21 24.13 -4.89
N ASN A 87 -16.80 23.20 -5.65
CA ASN A 87 -17.66 22.17 -5.11
C ASN A 87 -16.82 20.98 -4.60
N TRP A 88 -16.93 20.67 -3.30
CA TRP A 88 -16.17 19.61 -2.63
C TRP A 88 -16.99 18.36 -2.32
N PHE A 89 -18.23 18.30 -2.77
CA PHE A 89 -19.16 17.24 -2.37
C PHE A 89 -19.51 16.32 -3.53
N ILE A 90 -19.75 16.88 -4.71
CA ILE A 90 -20.40 16.18 -5.82
C ILE A 90 -19.45 15.23 -6.55
N TYR A 91 -19.91 14.02 -6.82
CA TYR A 91 -19.37 13.11 -7.83
C TYR A 91 -20.10 13.36 -9.16
N PRO A 92 -19.39 13.79 -10.23
CA PRO A 92 -20.00 14.30 -11.45
C PRO A 92 -20.44 13.22 -12.45
N TRP A 93 -19.94 11.99 -12.31
CA TRP A 93 -20.14 10.91 -13.28
C TRP A 93 -21.40 10.06 -13.01
N SER A 94 -21.76 9.28 -14.02
CA SER A 94 -22.97 8.43 -14.02
C SER A 94 -22.93 7.32 -12.97
N SER A 95 -24.09 6.72 -12.70
CA SER A 95 -24.19 5.54 -11.83
C SER A 95 -23.41 4.34 -12.38
N PHE A 96 -23.39 4.19 -13.71
CA PHE A 96 -22.68 3.11 -14.37
C PHE A 96 -21.16 3.27 -14.23
N GLU A 97 -20.62 4.47 -14.45
CA GLU A 97 -19.20 4.75 -14.25
C GLU A 97 -18.77 4.48 -12.81
N MET A 98 -19.58 4.89 -11.83
CA MET A 98 -19.31 4.59 -10.42
C MET A 98 -19.26 3.08 -10.16
N TRP A 99 -20.23 2.32 -10.68
CA TRP A 99 -20.21 0.87 -10.57
C TRP A 99 -18.97 0.27 -11.23
N TYR A 100 -18.62 0.71 -12.43
CA TYR A 100 -17.45 0.24 -13.15
C TYR A 100 -16.16 0.53 -12.38
N ASP A 101 -15.94 1.77 -11.95
CA ASP A 101 -14.76 2.20 -11.22
C ASP A 101 -14.60 1.47 -9.89
N THR A 102 -15.71 1.19 -9.21
CA THR A 102 -15.69 0.46 -7.94
C THR A 102 -15.50 -1.04 -8.15
N HIS A 103 -16.16 -1.67 -9.12
CA HIS A 103 -16.20 -3.13 -9.26
C HIS A 103 -15.12 -3.72 -10.17
N VAL A 104 -14.74 -2.98 -11.21
CA VAL A 104 -13.86 -3.45 -12.29
C VAL A 104 -12.60 -2.59 -12.38
N GLY A 105 -12.77 -1.27 -12.34
CA GLY A 105 -11.68 -0.30 -12.26
C GLY A 105 -10.96 -0.33 -10.91
N GLY A 106 -9.80 0.33 -10.83
CA GLY A 106 -9.17 0.63 -9.55
C GLY A 106 -8.27 -0.44 -8.94
N GLY A 107 -8.11 -1.62 -9.54
CA GLY A 107 -7.27 -2.69 -8.97
C GLY A 107 -5.79 -2.30 -8.79
N SER A 108 -5.28 -1.39 -9.61
CA SER A 108 -3.87 -0.97 -9.59
C SER A 108 -3.57 0.27 -8.73
N ASP A 109 -4.59 0.89 -8.12
CA ASP A 109 -4.42 2.16 -7.39
C ASP A 109 -4.05 1.97 -5.91
N TRP A 110 -3.99 0.72 -5.44
CA TRP A 110 -3.75 0.35 -4.05
C TRP A 110 -2.31 -0.11 -3.80
N ILE A 111 -1.81 0.22 -2.62
CA ILE A 111 -0.52 -0.20 -2.07
C ILE A 111 -0.83 -1.13 -0.89
N TYR A 112 -0.28 -2.34 -0.93
CA TYR A 112 -0.38 -3.35 0.13
C TYR A 112 0.98 -3.69 0.77
N LYS A 113 2.04 -3.00 0.33
CA LYS A 113 3.42 -3.34 0.73
C LYS A 113 3.66 -3.01 2.19
N ASP A 114 4.51 -3.79 2.83
CA ASP A 114 5.14 -3.39 4.07
C ASP A 114 5.86 -2.05 3.88
N GLN A 115 5.76 -1.16 4.87
CA GLN A 115 6.66 -0.03 4.97
C GLN A 115 8.01 -0.63 5.37
N ASP A 116 8.78 -1.06 4.36
CA ASP A 116 10.13 -1.59 4.50
C ASP A 116 11.00 -0.59 5.26
N ASN A 117 11.05 -0.74 6.60
CA ASN A 117 12.14 -0.40 7.53
C ASN A 117 11.80 -0.48 9.03
N ARG A 118 10.84 -1.31 9.48
CA ARG A 118 10.84 -1.75 10.90
C ARG A 118 11.65 -3.02 11.05
N GLY A 119 12.98 -2.84 11.02
CA GLY A 119 13.97 -3.75 11.57
C GLY A 119 13.78 -5.23 11.23
N LYS A 120 14.30 -5.66 10.08
CA LYS A 120 14.83 -7.04 10.02
C LYS A 120 15.74 -7.19 11.25
N PRO A 121 15.56 -8.22 12.10
CA PRO A 121 16.43 -8.36 13.26
C PRO A 121 17.85 -8.59 12.72
N PHE A 122 18.66 -7.52 12.76
CA PHE A 122 20.07 -7.48 12.36
C PHE A 122 20.87 -8.66 12.95
N ILE A 123 20.36 -9.16 14.07
CA ILE A 123 20.82 -10.30 14.85
C ILE A 123 20.83 -11.62 14.05
N PHE A 124 19.80 -11.95 13.24
CA PHE A 124 19.73 -13.28 12.61
C PHE A 124 20.80 -13.49 11.52
N SER A 125 21.02 -12.46 10.69
CA SER A 125 22.04 -12.51 9.63
C SER A 125 23.46 -12.44 10.19
N THR A 126 23.68 -11.63 11.24
CA THR A 126 25.00 -11.48 11.86
C THR A 126 25.40 -12.73 12.64
N ILE A 127 24.47 -13.33 13.40
CA ILE A 127 24.74 -14.58 14.13
C ILE A 127 25.06 -15.71 13.17
N PHE A 128 24.29 -15.89 12.10
CA PHE A 128 24.54 -16.94 11.10
C PHE A 128 25.90 -16.76 10.40
N SER A 129 26.30 -15.52 10.12
CA SER A 129 27.62 -15.22 9.56
C SER A 129 28.75 -15.53 10.54
N MET A 130 28.62 -15.13 11.81
CA MET A 130 29.64 -15.38 12.85
C MET A 130 29.81 -16.87 13.17
N THR A 131 28.72 -17.65 13.19
CA THR A 131 28.79 -19.10 13.42
C THR A 131 29.45 -19.81 12.24
N LEU A 132 29.16 -19.41 11.01
CA LEU A 132 29.79 -19.95 9.81
C LEU A 132 31.30 -19.65 9.78
N VAL A 133 31.71 -18.43 10.09
CA VAL A 133 33.13 -18.04 10.15
C VAL A 133 33.87 -18.81 11.25
N SER A 134 33.26 -18.97 12.42
CA SER A 134 33.86 -19.74 13.53
C SER A 134 34.04 -21.21 13.17
N LEU A 135 33.08 -21.83 12.48
CA LEU A 135 33.17 -23.21 11.99
C LEU A 135 34.29 -23.38 10.94
N ILE A 136 34.43 -22.41 10.04
CA ILE A 136 35.50 -22.41 9.02
C ILE A 136 36.88 -22.29 9.68
N ILE A 137 37.03 -21.40 10.67
CA ILE A 137 38.30 -21.24 11.41
C ILE A 137 38.67 -22.53 12.16
N LEU A 138 37.69 -23.18 12.80
CA LEU A 138 37.91 -24.45 13.49
C LEU A 138 38.35 -25.55 12.51
N PHE A 139 37.72 -25.63 11.33
CA PHE A 139 38.10 -26.59 10.28
C PHE A 139 39.50 -26.34 9.72
N LEU A 140 39.88 -25.09 9.51
CA LEU A 140 41.22 -24.75 9.03
C LEU A 140 42.29 -25.07 10.08
N SER A 141 42.01 -24.80 11.37
CA SER A 141 42.93 -25.10 12.47
C SER A 141 43.16 -26.60 12.68
N SER A 142 42.12 -27.43 12.51
CA SER A 142 42.25 -28.89 12.61
C SER A 142 43.02 -29.46 11.41
N ALA A 143 42.78 -28.93 10.21
CA ALA A 143 43.51 -29.32 9.01
C ALA A 143 45.02 -29.00 9.11
N THR A 144 45.39 -27.82 9.63
CA THR A 144 46.81 -27.47 9.84
C THR A 144 47.47 -28.33 10.92
N THR A 145 46.74 -28.68 11.99
CA THR A 145 47.27 -29.51 13.10
C THR A 145 47.51 -30.94 12.63
N ILE A 146 46.59 -31.51 11.85
CA ILE A 146 46.74 -32.84 11.24
C ILE A 146 47.89 -32.82 10.23
N GLY A 147 48.01 -31.77 9.42
CA GLY A 147 49.11 -31.59 8.47
C GLY A 147 50.48 -31.56 9.15
N SER A 148 50.63 -30.83 10.26
CA SER A 148 51.89 -30.80 11.03
C SER A 148 52.21 -32.13 11.71
N LEU A 149 51.18 -32.86 12.17
CA LEU A 149 51.36 -34.16 12.82
C LEU A 149 51.86 -35.21 11.82
N VAL A 150 51.28 -35.23 10.61
CA VAL A 150 51.69 -36.13 9.53
C VAL A 150 53.09 -35.77 9.01
N ALA A 151 53.40 -34.48 8.87
CA ALA A 151 54.73 -34.04 8.47
C ALA A 151 55.82 -34.45 9.48
N ASN A 152 55.56 -34.35 10.78
CA ASN A 152 56.49 -34.79 11.82
C ASN A 152 56.68 -36.32 11.82
N ILE A 153 55.61 -37.09 11.62
CA ILE A 153 55.69 -38.56 11.53
C ILE A 153 56.50 -39.03 10.30
N LEU A 154 56.42 -38.28 9.19
CA LEU A 154 57.21 -38.56 7.98
C LEU A 154 58.68 -38.11 8.11
N ALA A 155 58.97 -37.12 8.96
CA ALA A 155 60.33 -36.63 9.22
C ALA A 155 61.11 -37.52 10.21
N ASP A 156 60.42 -38.23 11.10
CA ASP A 156 61.00 -39.18 12.08
C ASP A 156 60.99 -40.66 11.60
N GLY A 157 60.70 -40.91 10.31
CA GLY A 157 60.84 -42.23 9.70
C GLY A 157 62.32 -42.61 9.49
N PRO A 158 62.70 -43.89 9.68
CA PRO A 158 64.09 -44.35 9.73
C PRO A 158 64.88 -44.21 8.42
#